data_AF-A0AAV6UCD8-F1
#
_entry.id   AF-A0AAV6UCD8-F1
#
_cell.length_a   1.000
_cell.length_b   1.000
_cell.length_c   1.000
_cell.angle_alpha   90.00
_cell.angle_beta   90.00
_cell.angle_gamma   90.00
#
_symmetry.space_group_name_H-M   'P 1'
#
loop_
_entity.id
_entity.type
_entity.pdbx_description
1 polymer ?
#
loop_
_entity_poly.entity_id
_entity_poly.type
_entity_poly.pdbx_seq_one_letter_code
_entity_poly.pdbx_strand_id
1 'polypeptide(L)'
;MPLNPQNQWMLPKCNEDGTFQDMQCYDQYPEIKDTCMCTALDGAPLTLPGFGLDVKSCVCFLAMYDSYLKNPDAEFPKCEETGFYSPLQCNDSTKECWCVDKYGKVLVPPSTKVHSCDDPILKLLM
;
A
#
# COMPACT_ATOMS: atom_id res chain seq x y z
N MET A 1 2.47 27.90 -28.46
CA MET A 1 3.48 26.84 -28.27
C MET A 1 2.72 25.53 -28.24
N PRO A 2 2.95 24.60 -29.18
CA PRO A 2 2.26 23.31 -29.16
C PRO A 2 2.69 22.56 -27.90
N LEU A 3 1.71 22.09 -27.13
CA LEU A 3 1.94 21.26 -25.97
C LEU A 3 2.60 19.97 -26.44
N ASN A 4 3.85 19.72 -26.04
CA ASN A 4 4.50 18.43 -26.25
C ASN A 4 3.91 17.45 -25.22
N PRO A 5 3.16 16.41 -25.64
CA PRO A 5 2.55 15.45 -24.72
C PRO A 5 3.57 14.65 -23.90
N GLN A 6 4.83 14.56 -24.36
CA GLN A 6 5.88 13.80 -23.69
C GLN A 6 6.48 14.51 -22.46
N ASN A 7 6.22 15.82 -22.30
CA ASN A 7 6.65 16.60 -21.13
C ASN A 7 5.47 16.93 -20.19
N GLN A 8 4.35 16.22 -20.31
CA GLN A 8 3.24 16.37 -19.38
C GLN A 8 3.47 15.47 -18.17
N TRP A 9 3.98 16.07 -17.09
CA TRP A 9 3.71 15.55 -15.75
C TRP A 9 2.22 15.27 -15.67
N MET A 10 1.83 14.03 -15.35
CA MET A 10 0.46 13.57 -15.10
C MET A 10 -0.30 12.84 -16.25
N LEU A 11 0.37 12.15 -17.17
CA LEU A 11 -0.35 11.09 -17.91
C LEU A 11 -0.51 9.86 -17.00
N PRO A 12 -1.72 9.53 -16.53
CA PRO A 12 -1.92 8.37 -15.67
C PRO A 12 -1.70 7.08 -16.46
N LYS A 13 -1.14 6.08 -15.79
CA LYS A 13 -1.07 4.71 -16.31
C LYS A 13 -2.41 4.03 -16.07
N CYS A 14 -3.01 3.46 -17.11
CA CYS A 14 -4.28 2.76 -17.04
C CYS A 14 -4.10 1.26 -17.37
N ASN A 15 -5.03 0.45 -16.89
CA ASN A 15 -5.23 -0.93 -17.29
C ASN A 15 -6.00 -1.00 -18.62
N GLU A 16 -6.05 -2.18 -19.24
CA GLU A 16 -6.74 -2.40 -20.53
C GLU A 16 -8.26 -2.19 -20.44
N ASP A 17 -8.84 -2.39 -19.26
CA ASP A 17 -10.26 -2.16 -18.99
C ASP A 17 -10.61 -0.68 -18.74
N GLY A 18 -9.61 0.21 -18.79
CA GLY A 18 -9.77 1.64 -18.56
C GLY A 18 -9.69 2.08 -17.10
N THR A 19 -9.51 1.15 -16.15
CA THR A 19 -9.23 1.50 -14.74
C THR A 19 -7.82 2.03 -14.58
N PHE A 20 -7.56 2.75 -13.50
CA PHE A 20 -6.21 3.22 -13.19
C PHE A 20 -5.35 2.06 -12.68
N GLN A 21 -4.08 2.03 -13.09
CA GLN A 21 -3.08 1.21 -12.40
C GLN A 21 -2.97 1.68 -10.95
N ASP A 22 -2.77 0.75 -10.04
CA ASP A 22 -2.66 1.07 -8.62
C ASP A 22 -1.42 1.91 -8.29
N MET A 23 -0.32 1.71 -9.01
CA MET A 23 0.92 2.47 -8.86
C MET A 23 1.09 3.51 -9.96
N GLN A 24 1.12 4.79 -9.56
CA GLN A 24 1.36 5.93 -10.45
C GLN A 24 2.70 6.56 -10.11
N CYS A 25 3.68 6.39 -10.99
CA CYS A 25 5.02 6.98 -10.83
C CYS A 25 5.21 8.14 -11.81
N TYR A 26 5.82 9.21 -11.31
CA TYR A 26 6.12 10.41 -12.07
C TYR A 26 7.62 10.53 -12.27
N ASP A 27 8.02 10.59 -13.54
CA ASP A 27 9.41 10.85 -13.92
C ASP A 27 9.64 12.36 -13.75
N GLN A 28 10.25 12.75 -12.63
CA GLN A 28 10.48 14.17 -12.38
C GLN A 28 11.64 14.68 -13.23
N TYR A 29 12.78 13.97 -13.24
CA TYR A 29 13.95 14.21 -14.09
C TYR A 29 14.82 12.95 -14.11
N PRO A 30 15.71 12.75 -15.10
CA PRO A 30 16.63 11.60 -15.15
C PRO A 30 17.53 11.45 -13.92
N GLU A 31 17.66 12.51 -13.13
CA GLU A 31 18.57 12.64 -11.99
C GLU A 31 17.84 12.60 -10.64
N ILE A 32 16.51 12.54 -10.64
CA ILE A 32 15.67 12.46 -9.44
C ILE A 32 14.98 11.10 -9.44
N LYS A 33 15.06 10.38 -8.32
CA LYS A 33 14.39 9.09 -8.14
C LYS A 33 12.88 9.26 -8.42
N ASP A 34 12.33 8.35 -9.22
CA ASP A 34 10.91 8.30 -9.53
C ASP A 34 10.09 8.39 -8.23
N THR A 35 9.18 9.36 -8.21
CA THR A 35 8.26 9.51 -7.08
C THR A 35 6.96 8.82 -7.46
N CYS A 36 6.59 7.80 -6.69
CA CYS A 36 5.39 7.03 -6.91
C CYS A 36 4.31 7.35 -5.87
N MET A 37 3.06 7.13 -6.26
CA MET A 37 1.88 7.19 -5.40
C MET A 37 0.95 6.03 -5.71
N CYS A 38 0.11 5.69 -4.75
CA CYS A 38 -0.93 4.69 -4.91
C CYS A 38 -2.26 5.35 -5.24
N THR A 39 -3.00 4.77 -6.17
CA THR A 39 -4.36 5.18 -6.56
C THR A 39 -5.31 4.00 -6.52
N ALA A 40 -6.59 4.27 -6.23
CA ALA A 40 -7.65 3.30 -6.42
C ALA A 40 -7.96 3.10 -7.91
N LEU A 41 -8.77 2.09 -8.24
CA LEU A 41 -9.13 1.75 -9.63
C LEU A 41 -9.89 2.87 -10.36
N ASP A 42 -10.58 3.74 -9.62
CA ASP A 42 -11.28 4.93 -10.11
C ASP A 42 -10.38 6.17 -10.23
N GLY A 43 -9.10 6.06 -9.83
CA GLY A 43 -8.13 7.13 -9.84
C GLY A 43 -8.07 7.96 -8.55
N ALA A 44 -8.84 7.61 -7.50
CA ALA A 44 -8.74 8.30 -6.22
C ALA A 44 -7.32 8.15 -5.63
N PRO A 45 -6.68 9.24 -5.17
CA PRO A 45 -5.34 9.17 -4.59
C PRO A 45 -5.40 8.51 -3.19
N LEU A 46 -4.73 7.37 -3.03
CA LEU A 46 -4.59 6.67 -1.75
C LEU A 46 -3.39 7.15 -0.95
N THR A 47 -2.32 7.55 -1.65
CA THR A 47 -1.16 8.20 -1.05
C THR A 47 -0.81 9.48 -1.81
N LEU A 48 -0.02 10.38 -1.19
CA LEU A 48 0.41 11.64 -1.81
C LEU A 48 1.88 11.54 -2.26
N PRO A 49 2.20 11.92 -3.51
CA PRO A 49 3.57 11.89 -4.00
C PRO A 49 4.42 12.94 -3.27
N GLY A 50 5.62 12.54 -2.83
CA GLY A 50 6.57 13.44 -2.15
C GLY A 50 6.23 13.74 -0.69
N PHE A 51 5.19 13.13 -0.12
CA PHE A 51 4.82 13.26 1.29
C PHE A 51 5.49 12.20 2.18
N GLY A 52 6.81 12.00 1.99
CA GLY A 52 7.63 11.14 2.84
C GLY A 52 7.44 9.62 2.70
N LEU A 53 6.61 9.16 1.74
CA LEU A 53 6.40 7.73 1.50
C LEU A 53 7.20 7.25 0.28
N ASP A 54 8.12 6.29 0.48
CA ASP A 54 8.80 5.57 -0.60
C ASP A 54 8.01 4.30 -0.97
N VAL A 55 6.82 4.50 -1.54
CA VAL A 55 5.93 3.38 -1.86
C VAL A 55 6.56 2.49 -2.94
N LYS A 56 6.61 1.19 -2.64
CA LYS A 56 7.11 0.13 -3.53
C LYS A 56 5.99 -0.83 -3.94
N SER A 57 4.89 -0.82 -3.20
CA SER A 57 3.69 -1.57 -3.48
C SER A 57 2.47 -0.81 -2.99
N CYS A 58 1.30 -1.10 -3.53
CA CYS A 58 0.03 -0.52 -3.11
C CYS A 58 -0.88 -1.53 -2.41
N VAL A 59 -0.43 -2.77 -2.21
CA VAL A 59 -1.24 -3.90 -1.74
C VAL A 59 -1.96 -3.62 -0.42
N CYS A 60 -1.27 -3.01 0.56
CA CYS A 60 -1.87 -2.73 1.86
C CYS A 60 -2.79 -1.51 1.81
N PHE A 61 -2.43 -0.45 1.09
CA PHE A 61 -3.27 0.74 0.94
C PHE A 61 -4.56 0.46 0.18
N LEU A 62 -4.51 -0.40 -0.85
CA LEU A 62 -5.71 -0.89 -1.54
C LEU A 62 -6.60 -1.68 -0.57
N ALA A 63 -6.02 -2.56 0.25
CA ALA A 63 -6.80 -3.29 1.24
C ALA A 63 -7.42 -2.38 2.31
N MET A 64 -6.74 -1.32 2.74
CA MET A 64 -7.32 -0.29 3.61
C MET A 64 -8.52 0.37 2.95
N TYR A 65 -8.38 0.77 1.69
CA TYR A 65 -9.44 1.42 0.92
C TYR A 65 -10.64 0.49 0.73
N ASP A 66 -10.42 -0.78 0.39
CA ASP A 66 -11.46 -1.79 0.27
C ASP A 66 -12.21 -2.01 1.59
N SER A 67 -11.50 -2.02 2.72
CA SER A 67 -12.12 -2.09 4.04
C SER A 67 -12.96 -0.85 4.32
N TYR A 68 -12.47 0.34 3.97
CA TYR A 68 -13.18 1.61 4.18
C TYR A 68 -14.49 1.66 3.39
N LEU A 69 -14.47 1.23 2.12
CA LEU A 69 -15.66 1.19 1.28
C LEU A 69 -16.72 0.20 1.79
N LYS A 70 -16.29 -0.90 2.43
CA LYS A 70 -17.22 -1.89 3.01
C LYS A 70 -17.79 -1.44 4.34
N ASN A 71 -16.93 -0.89 5.20
CA ASN A 71 -17.32 -0.39 6.51
C ASN A 71 -16.29 0.65 7.00
N PRO A 72 -16.64 1.95 7.03
CA PRO A 72 -15.76 3.01 7.52
C PRO A 72 -15.34 2.85 8.99
N ASP A 73 -16.14 2.13 9.78
CA ASP A 73 -15.86 1.84 11.19
C ASP A 73 -15.10 0.52 11.38
N ALA A 74 -14.74 -0.17 10.29
CA ALA A 74 -13.93 -1.38 10.38
C ALA A 74 -12.50 -1.06 10.76
N GLU A 75 -11.87 -2.05 11.37
CA GLU A 75 -10.44 -1.99 11.65
C GLU A 75 -9.63 -2.16 10.37
N PHE A 76 -8.70 -1.22 10.14
CA PHE A 76 -7.85 -1.20 8.96
C PHE A 76 -6.56 -1.99 9.17
N PRO A 77 -6.04 -2.65 8.13
CA PRO A 77 -4.71 -3.24 8.21
C PRO A 77 -3.66 -2.16 8.43
N LYS A 78 -2.63 -2.50 9.20
CA LYS A 78 -1.46 -1.65 9.42
C LYS A 78 -0.52 -1.79 8.24
N CYS A 79 -0.17 -0.68 7.59
CA CYS A 79 0.73 -0.65 6.44
C CYS A 79 2.08 -0.05 6.83
N GLU A 80 3.13 -0.52 6.17
CA GLU A 80 4.44 0.15 6.18
C GLU A 80 4.44 1.33 5.19
N GLU A 81 5.42 2.22 5.32
CA GLU A 81 5.61 3.35 4.40
C GLU A 81 5.89 2.92 2.95
N THR A 82 6.36 1.68 2.79
CA THR A 82 6.59 1.04 1.49
C THR A 82 5.30 0.55 0.81
N GLY A 83 4.17 0.57 1.54
CA GLY A 83 2.84 0.12 1.11
C GLY A 83 2.62 -1.40 1.14
N PHE A 84 3.57 -2.15 1.71
CA PHE A 84 3.35 -3.52 2.18
C PHE A 84 2.64 -3.54 3.55
N TYR A 85 2.18 -4.72 3.95
CA TYR A 85 1.63 -4.92 5.28
C TYR A 85 2.73 -4.84 6.34
N SER A 86 2.43 -4.21 7.48
CA SER A 86 3.25 -4.37 8.67
C SER A 86 3.20 -5.83 9.14
N PRO A 87 4.34 -6.46 9.48
CA PRO A 87 4.36 -7.87 9.86
C PRO A 87 3.44 -8.22 11.02
N LEU A 88 3.29 -7.31 11.99
CA LEU A 88 2.38 -7.47 13.13
C LEU A 88 1.08 -6.72 12.88
N GLN A 89 -0.01 -7.46 12.78
CA GLN A 89 -1.36 -6.93 12.71
C GLN A 89 -2.06 -7.18 14.04
N CYS A 90 -2.88 -6.24 14.49
CA CYS A 90 -3.62 -6.37 15.74
C CYS A 90 -5.04 -5.91 15.55
N ASN A 91 -5.96 -6.54 16.28
CA ASN A 91 -7.34 -6.15 16.39
C ASN A 91 -7.59 -5.49 17.75
N ASP A 92 -7.85 -4.18 17.76
CA ASP A 92 -8.02 -3.37 18.97
C ASP A 92 -9.30 -3.71 19.74
N SER A 93 -10.32 -4.27 19.08
CA SER A 93 -11.57 -4.68 19.73
C SER A 93 -11.40 -5.99 20.52
N THR A 94 -10.72 -6.97 19.95
CA THR A 94 -10.51 -8.31 20.54
C THR A 94 -9.21 -8.42 21.34
N LYS A 95 -8.27 -7.47 21.14
CA LYS A 95 -6.90 -7.49 21.67
C LYS A 95 -6.05 -8.66 21.15
N GLU A 96 -6.43 -9.26 20.04
CA GLU A 96 -5.66 -10.31 19.39
C GLU A 96 -4.71 -9.72 18.34
N CYS A 97 -3.50 -10.27 18.23
CA CYS A 97 -2.59 -9.95 17.13
C CYS A 97 -2.22 -11.19 16.33
N TRP A 98 -1.80 -11.00 15.08
CA TRP A 98 -1.35 -12.03 14.17
C TRP A 98 -0.15 -11.56 13.35
N CYS A 99 0.62 -12.51 12.83
CA CYS A 99 1.72 -12.20 11.93
C CYS A 99 1.32 -12.45 10.48
N VAL A 100 1.68 -11.53 9.60
CA VAL A 100 1.48 -11.63 8.15
C VAL A 100 2.78 -11.52 7.38
N ASP A 101 2.81 -12.02 6.15
CA ASP A 101 3.84 -11.65 5.18
C ASP A 101 3.57 -10.26 4.58
N LYS A 102 4.50 -9.76 3.76
CA LYS A 102 4.37 -8.45 3.11
C LYS A 102 3.12 -8.28 2.22
N TYR A 103 2.48 -9.37 1.82
CA TYR A 103 1.25 -9.37 0.99
C TYR A 103 -0.02 -9.62 1.82
N GLY A 104 0.09 -9.69 3.15
CA GLY A 104 -1.05 -9.85 4.05
C GLY A 104 -1.46 -11.30 4.32
N LYS A 105 -0.69 -12.29 3.85
CA LYS A 105 -0.97 -13.70 4.15
C LYS A 105 -0.66 -13.99 5.61
N VAL A 106 -1.63 -14.53 6.33
CA VAL A 106 -1.47 -14.91 7.74
C VAL A 106 -0.44 -16.06 7.87
N LEU A 107 0.64 -15.79 8.62
CA LEU A 107 1.69 -16.75 8.97
C LEU A 107 1.43 -17.35 10.36
N VAL A 108 0.95 -16.54 11.29
CA VAL A 108 0.58 -16.95 12.66
C VAL A 108 -0.86 -16.54 12.91
N PRO A 109 -1.77 -17.44 13.32
CA PRO A 109 -3.15 -17.08 13.59
C PRO A 109 -3.33 -16.03 14.70
N PRO A 110 -4.46 -15.29 14.70
CA PRO A 110 -4.79 -14.34 15.76
C PRO A 110 -4.77 -14.97 17.16
N SER A 111 -4.12 -14.28 18.10
CA SER A 111 -4.07 -14.67 19.50
C SER A 111 -3.67 -13.48 20.36
N THR A 112 -4.21 -13.43 21.59
CA THR A 112 -3.82 -12.44 22.61
C THR A 112 -2.38 -12.61 23.10
N LYS A 113 -1.72 -13.72 22.76
CA LYS A 113 -0.32 -14.00 23.13
C LYS A 113 0.70 -13.52 22.10
N VAL A 114 0.25 -13.07 20.93
CA VAL A 114 1.13 -12.56 19.88
C VAL A 114 1.39 -11.08 20.13
N HIS A 115 2.66 -10.70 20.27
CA HIS A 115 3.06 -9.31 20.52
C HIS A 115 4.21 -8.81 19.64
N SER A 116 4.90 -9.72 18.93
CA SER A 116 5.97 -9.40 17.98
C SER A 116 6.03 -10.50 16.92
N CYS A 117 6.53 -10.12 15.74
CA CYS A 117 6.75 -10.98 14.59
C CYS A 117 8.24 -11.06 14.22
N ASP A 118 9.14 -10.75 15.17
CA ASP A 118 10.59 -10.68 14.95
C ASP A 118 11.32 -12.04 15.02
N ASP A 119 10.58 -13.15 15.11
CA ASP A 119 11.14 -14.49 15.20
C ASP A 119 12.01 -14.80 13.96
N PRO A 120 13.25 -15.31 14.13
CA PRO A 120 14.14 -15.63 13.02
C PRO A 120 13.53 -16.57 11.95
N ILE A 121 12.66 -17.49 12.37
CA ILE A 121 11.99 -18.44 11.47
C ILE A 121 10.91 -17.72 10.65
N LEU A 122 10.20 -16.77 11.27
CA LEU A 122 9.17 -15.97 10.60
C LEU A 122 9.78 -14.95 9.63
N LYS A 123 10.94 -14.37 9.94
CA LYS A 123 11.64 -13.42 9.05
C LYS A 123 12.00 -13.99 7.68
N LEU A 124 12.13 -15.30 7.54
CA LEU A 124 12.36 -15.96 6.25
C LEU A 124 11.09 -16.02 5.37
N LEU A 125 9.92 -15.80 5.96
CA LEU A 125 8.61 -15.91 5.30
C LEU A 125 7.95 -14.55 5.06
N MET A 126 8.52 -13.46 5.59
CA MET A 126 8.02 -12.07 5.49
C MET A 126 8.67 -11.33 4.31
#